data_AF-A0AAV5J7N3-F1
#
_entry.id   AF-A0AAV5J7N3-F1
#
_cell.length_a   1.000
_cell.length_b   1.000
_cell.length_c   1.000
_cell.angle_alpha   90.00
_cell.angle_beta   90.00
_cell.angle_gamma   90.00
#
_symmetry.space_group_name_H-M   'P 1'
#
loop_
_entity.id
_entity.type
_entity.pdbx_description
1 polymer ?
#
loop_
_entity_poly.entity_id
_entity_poly.type
_entity_poly.pdbx_seq_one_letter_code
_entity_poly.pdbx_strand_id
1 'polypeptide(L)' 'MTFTIPMYNASRLQVKYLQIAKKSSAYNPYRWVRYVTQANSYVARI' A
#
# COMPACT_ATOMS: atom_id res chain seq x y z
N MET A 1 7.86 -20.41 4.75
CA MET A 1 8.89 -19.35 4.62
C MET A 1 8.29 -18.01 5.02
N THR A 2 9.07 -17.13 5.67
CA THR A 2 8.63 -15.77 6.06
C THR A 2 9.47 -14.73 5.32
N PHE A 3 8.82 -13.80 4.61
CA PHE A 3 9.50 -12.70 3.91
C PHE A 3 8.61 -11.44 3.88
N THR A 4 9.26 -10.29 3.69
CA THR A 4 8.61 -9.00 3.46
C THR A 4 9.23 -8.33 2.23
N ILE A 5 8.40 -7.87 1.31
CA ILE A 5 8.83 -7.14 0.11
C ILE A 5 8.32 -5.70 0.22
N PRO A 6 9.20 -4.72 0.48
CA PRO A 6 8.82 -3.32 0.51
C PRO A 6 8.53 -2.81 -0.90
N MET A 7 7.64 -1.81 -1.00
CA MET A 7 7.29 -1.12 -2.25
C MET A 7 6.75 -2.02 -3.37
N TYR A 8 6.36 -3.26 -3.05
CA TYR A 8 5.77 -4.22 -3.98
C TYR A 8 4.39 -4.66 -3.50
N ASN A 9 3.48 -4.84 -4.46
CA ASN A 9 2.13 -5.35 -4.23
C ASN A 9 1.85 -6.55 -5.13
N ALA A 10 1.80 -7.76 -4.55
CA ALA A 10 1.48 -8.98 -5.28
C ALA A 10 0.09 -8.99 -5.95
N SER A 11 -0.89 -8.27 -5.38
CA SER A 11 -2.24 -8.16 -5.95
C SER A 11 -2.33 -7.17 -7.13
N ARG A 12 -1.27 -6.39 -7.38
CA ARG A 12 -1.24 -5.26 -8.33
C ARG A 12 -2.28 -4.17 -8.06
N LEU A 13 -2.90 -4.16 -6.88
CA LEU A 13 -3.80 -3.08 -6.48
C LEU A 13 -3.06 -1.74 -6.40
N GLN A 14 -3.68 -0.70 -6.94
CA GLN A 14 -3.12 0.65 -6.98
C GLN A 14 -4.15 1.65 -6.45
N VAL A 15 -3.71 2.48 -5.50
CA VAL A 15 -4.41 3.69 -5.06
C VAL A 15 -4.39 4.70 -6.22
N LYS A 16 -5.54 4.93 -6.85
CA LYS A 16 -5.68 5.90 -7.95
C LYS A 16 -5.77 7.35 -7.45
N TYR A 17 -6.51 7.58 -6.37
CA TYR A 17 -6.69 8.90 -5.79
C TYR A 17 -6.90 8.83 -4.28
N LEU A 18 -6.37 9.84 -3.58
CA LEU A 18 -6.63 10.09 -2.16
C LEU A 18 -7.33 11.45 -2.04
N GLN A 19 -8.66 11.42 -2.16
CA GLN A 19 -9.49 12.61 -2.13
C GLN A 19 -9.78 13.05 -0.69
N ILE A 20 -9.71 14.36 -0.47
CA ILE A 20 -9.94 14.97 0.84
C ILE A 20 -11.12 15.92 0.68
N ALA A 21 -12.24 15.59 1.31
CA ALA A 21 -13.52 16.28 1.12
C ALA A 21 -13.55 17.68 1.76
N LYS A 22 -12.85 17.86 2.88
CA LYS A 22 -12.83 19.12 3.62
C LYS A 22 -11.78 20.06 3.05
N LYS A 23 -12.21 20.99 2.19
CA LYS A 23 -11.37 22.07 1.67
C LYS A 23 -11.49 23.29 2.58
N SER A 24 -10.60 23.40 3.57
CA SER A 24 -10.34 24.71 4.18
C SER A 24 -9.42 25.49 3.23
N SER A 25 -9.68 26.79 3.05
CA SER A 25 -8.98 27.68 2.11
C SER A 25 -7.44 27.66 2.23
N ALA A 26 -6.90 27.22 3.37
CA ALA A 26 -5.45 27.19 3.65
C ALA A 26 -4.88 25.77 3.79
N TYR A 27 -5.66 24.70 3.60
CA TYR A 27 -5.24 23.35 3.96
C TYR A 27 -4.87 22.48 2.75
N ASN A 28 -3.57 22.32 2.50
CA ASN A 28 -3.03 21.36 1.53
C ASN A 28 -2.27 20.22 2.26
N PRO A 29 -2.97 19.15 2.66
CA PRO A 29 -2.34 18.04 3.36
C PRO A 29 -1.50 17.17 2.42
N TYR A 30 -0.38 16.68 2.96
CA TYR A 30 0.44 15.68 2.29
C TYR A 30 -0.28 14.35 2.17
N ARG A 31 -0.04 13.65 1.06
CA ARG A 31 -0.62 12.34 0.75
C ARG A 31 0.52 11.36 0.52
N TRP A 32 0.58 10.30 1.33
CA TRP A 32 1.63 9.29 1.25
C TRP A 32 1.01 7.90 1.13
N VAL A 33 1.60 7.05 0.31
CA VAL A 33 1.21 5.65 0.15
C VAL A 33 2.48 4.80 0.14
N ARG A 34 2.45 3.66 0.82
CA ARG A 34 3.44 2.59 0.64
C ARG A 34 2.73 1.26 0.43
N TYR A 35 3.31 0.41 -0.39
CA TYR A 35 2.87 -0.99 -0.54
C TYR A 35 3.87 -1.90 0.17
N VAL A 36 3.35 -2.93 0.84
CA VAL A 36 4.17 -3.95 1.49
C VAL A 36 3.50 -5.28 1.28
N THR A 37 4.24 -6.24 0.75
CA THR A 37 3.79 -7.63 0.66
C THR A 37 4.48 -8.43 1.76
N GLN A 38 3.72 -9.11 2.61
CA GLN A 38 4.25 -10.01 3.63
C GLN A 38 3.77 -11.43 3.36
N ALA A 39 4.63 -12.41 3.60
CA ALA A 39 4.25 -13.81 3.55
C ALA A 39 3.41 -14.16 4.78
N ASN A 40 2.22 -14.74 4.54
CA ASN A 40 1.45 -15.45 5.57
C ASN A 40 1.81 -16.94 5.49
N SER A 41 0.87 -17.81 5.11
CA SER A 41 1.17 -19.22 4.82
C SER A 41 1.80 -19.38 3.43
N TYR A 42 3.12 -19.32 3.36
CA TYR A 42 3.88 -19.60 2.14
C TYR A 42 4.51 -21.01 2.23
N VAL A 43 3.83 -21.99 1.64
CA VAL A 43 4.19 -23.42 1.61
C VAL A 43 4.50 -23.84 0.18
N ALA A 44 5.65 -24.48 -0.01
CA ALA A 44 5.99 -25.18 -1.25
C ALA A 44 6.01 -26.69 -0.96
N ARG A 45 5.39 -27.49 -1.84
CA ARG A 45 5.52 -28.95 -1.81
C ARG A 45 6.61 -29.32 -2.81
N ILE A 46 7.63 -30.01 -2.32
CA ILE A 46 8.75 -30.53 -3.10
C ILE A 46 8.50 -32.02 -3.32
#